data_AF-F8PY07-F1
#
_entry.id   AF-F8PY07-F1
#
_cell.length_a   1.000
_cell.length_b   1.000
_cell.length_c   1.000
_cell.angle_alpha   90.00
_cell.angle_beta   90.00
_cell.angle_gamma   90.00
#
_symmetry.space_group_name_H-M   'P 1'
#
loop_
_entity.id
_entity.type
_entity.pdbx_description
1 polymer ?
#
loop_
_entity_poly.entity_id
_entity_poly.type
_entity_poly.pdbx_seq_one_letter_code
_entity_poly.pdbx_strand_id
1 'polypeptide(L)'
;MPQANTENQTSFSNSTVANYPPIQRDLQAKLLDGYKCPVVPPSSFSEPSSLTDLEIHSLKHYIAWKKSNGTVKAYELHAQVLQQASQLDILSLYAVCKLAGSLAKVEPVKIDMCPRSCIAYTGDFKDLKSCPHTIKGRIACGEKRYIAGSKPKPRAQMLYVYFISIIQAMFANKQSSQLLRYRDRYLQETLKLLAVGSQSSGVQAQARYSDFPSGSVHEHHYKNMGLFQDERDIAFALSTDGAQLTMKKQSDNWILILILLNLPPELRYHSNNIILTMAIPGPQSPENIESFV
;
A
#
# COMPACT_ATOMS: atom_id res chain seq x y z
N MET A 1 62.74 4.31 -24.48
CA MET A 1 61.65 5.16 -23.94
C MET A 1 60.35 4.40 -24.16
N PRO A 2 59.65 4.00 -23.10
CA PRO A 2 58.55 3.06 -23.20
C PRO A 2 57.23 3.74 -23.55
N GLN A 3 56.37 2.94 -24.16
CA GLN A 3 55.13 3.25 -24.83
C GLN A 3 54.03 3.69 -23.86
N ALA A 4 53.18 4.59 -24.35
CA ALA A 4 52.01 5.11 -23.65
C ALA A 4 51.00 3.99 -23.36
N ASN A 5 50.56 3.91 -22.11
CA ASN A 5 49.44 3.09 -21.69
C ASN A 5 48.15 3.58 -22.35
N THR A 6 47.60 2.79 -23.27
CA THR A 6 46.19 2.85 -23.66
C THR A 6 45.35 2.34 -22.49
N GLU A 7 44.80 3.26 -21.71
CA GLU A 7 43.72 2.96 -20.78
C GLU A 7 42.45 2.61 -21.57
N ASN A 8 41.99 1.38 -21.39
CA ASN A 8 40.70 0.89 -21.84
C ASN A 8 39.59 1.82 -21.33
N GLN A 9 39.01 2.61 -22.24
CA GLN A 9 37.69 3.20 -22.02
C GLN A 9 36.67 2.06 -22.03
N THR A 10 36.45 1.43 -20.89
CA THR A 10 35.26 0.63 -20.63
C THR A 10 34.05 1.55 -20.75
N SER A 11 33.37 1.48 -21.90
CA SER A 11 32.06 2.08 -22.11
C SER A 11 31.08 1.48 -21.09
N PHE A 12 30.76 2.24 -20.04
CA PHE A 12 29.63 1.92 -19.19
C PHE A 12 28.36 1.98 -20.07
N SER A 13 27.77 0.83 -20.36
CA SER A 13 26.46 0.76 -20.99
C SER A 13 25.45 1.37 -20.02
N ASN A 14 25.01 2.61 -20.31
CA ASN A 14 23.97 3.38 -19.59
C ASN A 14 22.57 2.75 -19.74
N SER A 15 22.41 1.47 -19.44
CA SER A 15 21.10 0.83 -19.37
C SER A 15 20.73 0.60 -17.91
N THR A 16 20.23 1.63 -17.24
CA THR A 16 19.54 1.51 -15.94
C THR A 16 18.19 0.80 -16.07
N VAL A 17 17.80 0.42 -17.29
CA VAL A 17 16.58 -0.32 -17.59
C VAL A 17 16.79 -1.79 -17.23
N ALA A 18 16.03 -2.27 -16.25
CA ALA A 18 16.05 -3.67 -15.86
C ALA A 18 15.49 -4.55 -17.00
N ASN A 19 16.30 -5.47 -17.51
CA ASN A 19 15.81 -6.53 -18.40
C ASN A 19 15.05 -7.55 -17.56
N TYR A 20 13.72 -7.44 -17.54
CA TYR A 20 12.86 -8.36 -16.81
C TYR A 20 12.88 -9.77 -17.45
N PRO A 21 13.03 -10.84 -16.66
CA PRO A 21 12.99 -12.22 -17.15
C PRO A 21 11.65 -12.54 -17.84
N PRO A 22 11.63 -13.42 -18.86
CA PRO A 22 10.39 -13.82 -19.55
C PRO A 22 9.28 -14.30 -18.61
N ILE A 23 9.65 -15.09 -17.58
CA ILE A 23 8.71 -15.61 -16.57
C ILE A 23 7.91 -14.50 -15.85
N GLN A 24 8.50 -13.32 -15.70
CA GLN A 24 7.79 -12.18 -15.09
C GLN A 24 6.69 -11.66 -16.01
N ARG A 25 6.93 -11.61 -17.33
CA ARG A 25 5.90 -11.17 -18.29
C ARG A 25 4.74 -12.15 -18.32
N ASP A 26 5.05 -13.45 -18.30
CA ASP A 26 4.03 -14.50 -18.25
C ASP A 26 3.20 -14.40 -16.96
N LEU A 27 3.85 -14.16 -15.82
CA LEU A 27 3.16 -13.95 -14.55
C LEU A 27 2.29 -12.68 -14.57
N GLN A 28 2.80 -11.57 -15.10
CA GLN A 28 2.03 -10.33 -15.25
C GLN A 28 0.81 -10.52 -16.15
N ALA A 29 0.96 -11.23 -17.28
CA ALA A 29 -0.16 -11.54 -18.16
C ALA A 29 -1.21 -12.43 -17.46
N LYS A 30 -0.75 -13.43 -16.69
CA LYS A 30 -1.63 -14.27 -15.87
C LYS A 30 -2.37 -13.47 -14.79
N LEU A 31 -1.68 -12.57 -14.09
CA LEU A 31 -2.26 -11.74 -13.03
C LEU A 31 -3.22 -10.67 -13.57
N LEU A 32 -2.92 -10.11 -14.74
CA LEU A 32 -3.83 -9.20 -15.43
C LEU A 32 -5.12 -9.91 -15.83
N ASP A 33 -5.07 -11.20 -16.18
CA ASP A 33 -6.23 -12.03 -16.54
C ASP A 33 -7.17 -11.32 -17.54
N GLY A 34 -6.58 -10.64 -18.53
CA GLY A 34 -7.31 -9.88 -19.54
C GLY A 34 -7.98 -8.58 -19.05
N TYR A 35 -7.78 -8.19 -17.79
CA TYR A 35 -8.28 -6.92 -17.24
C TYR A 35 -7.84 -5.74 -18.09
N LYS A 36 -8.80 -4.88 -18.42
CA LYS A 36 -8.58 -3.59 -19.05
C LYS A 36 -9.25 -2.52 -18.21
N CYS A 37 -8.52 -1.46 -17.90
CA CYS A 37 -9.08 -0.30 -17.22
C CYS A 37 -10.21 0.27 -18.08
N PRO A 38 -11.45 0.37 -17.56
CA PRO A 38 -12.55 0.92 -18.33
C PRO A 38 -12.32 2.41 -18.58
N VAL A 39 -12.67 2.89 -19.78
CA VAL A 39 -12.51 4.30 -20.19
C VAL A 39 -13.33 5.22 -19.29
N VAL A 40 -14.49 4.75 -18.84
CA VAL A 40 -15.37 5.44 -17.89
C VAL A 40 -15.37 4.63 -16.59
N PRO A 41 -15.18 5.29 -15.42
CA PRO A 41 -15.26 4.58 -14.15
C PRO A 41 -16.64 3.92 -14.00
N PRO A 42 -16.72 2.71 -13.40
CA PRO A 42 -17.99 2.05 -13.16
C PRO A 42 -18.95 2.96 -12.38
N SER A 43 -20.23 2.95 -12.75
CA SER A 43 -21.28 3.81 -12.16
C SER A 43 -21.59 3.54 -10.68
N SER A 44 -20.78 2.72 -10.00
CA SER A 44 -20.95 2.34 -8.60
C SER A 44 -20.51 3.46 -7.65
N PHE A 45 -21.09 4.65 -7.82
CA PHE A 45 -21.00 5.70 -6.81
C PHE A 45 -22.10 5.42 -5.79
N SER A 46 -21.71 5.03 -4.58
CA SER A 46 -22.64 5.12 -3.44
C SER A 46 -22.84 6.60 -3.15
N GLU A 47 -24.09 7.07 -3.12
CA GLU A 47 -24.37 8.42 -2.64
C GLU A 47 -23.81 8.58 -1.21
N PRO A 48 -23.29 9.77 -0.85
CA PRO A 48 -22.87 10.03 0.51
C PRO A 48 -24.03 9.76 1.47
N SER A 49 -23.83 8.85 2.41
CA SER A 49 -24.82 8.62 3.48
C SER A 49 -25.06 9.92 4.23
N SER A 50 -26.33 10.31 4.41
CA SER A 50 -26.68 11.42 5.28
C SER A 50 -26.28 11.06 6.72
N LEU A 51 -25.49 11.91 7.36
CA LEU A 51 -25.10 11.74 8.75
C LEU A 51 -26.08 12.49 9.67
N THR A 52 -26.41 11.87 10.79
CA THR A 52 -27.15 12.53 11.87
C THR A 52 -26.27 13.57 12.57
N ASP A 53 -26.88 14.53 13.27
CA ASP A 53 -26.14 15.53 14.04
C ASP A 53 -25.24 14.88 15.10
N LEU A 54 -25.71 13.79 15.72
CA LEU A 54 -24.95 12.96 16.65
C LEU A 54 -23.63 12.46 16.03
N GLU A 55 -23.73 11.87 14.84
CA GLU A 55 -22.60 11.31 14.11
C GLU A 55 -21.63 12.41 13.67
N ILE A 56 -22.15 13.53 13.17
CA ILE A 56 -21.34 14.70 12.77
C ILE A 56 -20.53 15.22 13.97
N HIS A 57 -21.17 15.41 15.13
CA HIS A 57 -20.49 15.90 16.33
C HIS A 57 -19.48 14.90 16.86
N SER A 58 -19.83 13.60 16.86
CA SER A 58 -18.93 12.53 17.27
C SER A 58 -17.69 12.44 16.37
N LEU A 59 -17.86 12.56 15.05
CA LEU A 59 -16.76 12.56 14.08
C LEU A 59 -15.88 13.80 14.22
N LYS A 60 -16.46 14.99 14.41
CA LYS A 60 -15.70 16.22 14.68
C LYS A 60 -14.84 16.09 15.94
N HIS A 61 -15.43 15.56 17.02
CA HIS A 61 -14.72 15.28 18.26
C HIS A 61 -13.59 14.28 18.04
N TYR A 62 -13.85 13.17 17.33
CA TYR A 62 -12.85 12.17 16.98
C TYR A 62 -11.69 12.74 16.16
N ILE A 63 -11.97 13.57 15.15
CA ILE A 63 -10.95 14.24 14.35
C ILE A 63 -10.08 15.14 15.22
N ALA A 64 -10.68 15.92 16.11
CA ALA A 64 -9.94 16.80 17.03
C ALA A 64 -9.05 15.99 17.97
N TRP A 65 -9.60 14.93 18.58
CA TRP A 65 -8.86 14.00 19.44
C TRP A 65 -7.69 13.33 18.71
N LYS A 66 -7.89 12.90 17.47
CA LYS A 66 -6.83 12.27 16.66
C LYS A 66 -5.73 13.25 16.31
N LYS A 67 -6.08 14.49 15.95
CA LYS A 67 -5.11 15.56 15.63
C LYS A 67 -4.29 16.00 16.84
N SER A 68 -4.84 15.89 18.04
CA SER A 68 -4.14 16.24 19.29
C SER A 68 -3.39 15.07 19.94
N ASN A 69 -3.38 13.88 19.32
CA ASN A 69 -2.82 12.65 19.90
C ASN A 69 -3.39 12.36 21.30
N GLY A 70 -4.70 12.57 21.49
CA GLY A 70 -5.35 12.40 22.78
C GLY A 70 -5.33 10.95 23.29
N THR A 71 -5.43 10.78 24.61
CA THR A 71 -5.62 9.45 25.24
C THR A 71 -7.08 9.03 25.18
N VAL A 72 -7.37 7.74 25.39
CA VAL A 72 -8.76 7.25 25.53
C VAL A 72 -9.48 7.99 26.64
N LYS A 73 -8.80 8.22 27.77
CA LYS A 73 -9.38 8.96 28.90
C LYS A 73 -9.73 10.40 28.54
N ALA A 74 -8.88 11.08 27.78
CA ALA A 74 -9.16 12.44 27.30
C ALA A 74 -10.38 12.46 26.36
N TYR A 75 -10.52 11.45 25.49
CA TYR A 75 -11.71 11.31 24.66
C TYR A 75 -12.98 11.19 25.50
N GLU A 76 -12.99 10.29 26.49
CA GLU A 76 -14.16 10.07 27.36
C GLU A 76 -14.55 11.35 28.14
N LEU A 77 -13.58 12.07 28.69
CA LEU A 77 -13.84 13.31 29.43
C LEU A 77 -14.39 14.43 28.53
N HIS A 78 -13.80 14.63 27.35
CA HIS A 78 -14.31 15.62 26.40
C HIS A 78 -15.69 15.23 25.85
N ALA A 79 -15.94 13.94 25.63
CA ALA A 79 -17.25 13.45 25.22
C ALA A 79 -18.31 13.80 26.27
N GLN A 80 -18.04 13.61 27.57
CA GLN A 80 -18.96 13.98 28.65
C GLN A 80 -19.29 15.48 28.65
N VAL A 81 -18.27 16.35 28.50
CA VAL A 81 -18.47 17.81 28.44
C VAL A 81 -19.29 18.19 27.20
N LEU A 82 -18.98 17.60 26.05
CA LEU A 82 -19.71 17.83 24.81
C LEU A 82 -21.16 17.35 24.89
N GLN A 83 -21.41 16.20 25.52
CA GLN A 83 -22.76 15.67 25.76
C GLN A 83 -23.58 16.67 26.60
N GLN A 84 -23.00 17.20 27.68
CA GLN A 84 -23.67 18.21 28.52
C GLN A 84 -23.96 19.52 27.77
N ALA A 85 -23.02 19.99 26.94
CA ALA A 85 -23.18 21.26 26.22
C ALA A 85 -24.14 21.15 25.02
N SER A 86 -24.10 20.04 24.29
CA SER A 86 -24.88 19.84 23.05
C SER A 86 -26.20 19.10 23.24
N GLN A 87 -26.40 18.43 24.38
CA GLN A 87 -27.51 17.50 24.63
C GLN A 87 -27.57 16.33 23.61
N LEU A 88 -26.44 16.00 22.97
CA LEU A 88 -26.28 14.87 22.06
C LEU A 88 -25.41 13.79 22.70
N ASP A 89 -25.80 12.52 22.58
CA ASP A 89 -25.04 11.39 23.11
C ASP A 89 -23.80 11.04 22.25
N ILE A 90 -22.69 11.72 22.49
CA ILE A 90 -21.44 11.52 21.75
C ILE A 90 -21.03 10.04 21.80
N LEU A 91 -20.82 9.46 20.60
CA LEU A 91 -20.44 8.07 20.44
C LEU A 91 -19.16 7.72 21.22
N SER A 92 -19.07 6.49 21.71
CA SER A 92 -17.83 5.96 22.27
C SER A 92 -16.70 5.98 21.24
N LEU A 93 -15.44 6.02 21.72
CA LEU A 93 -14.27 5.99 20.84
C LEU A 93 -14.29 4.78 19.88
N TYR A 94 -14.77 3.62 20.37
CA TYR A 94 -14.93 2.43 19.54
C TYR A 94 -15.99 2.63 18.44
N ALA A 95 -17.17 3.14 18.80
CA ALA A 95 -18.28 3.32 17.87
C ALA A 95 -17.95 4.37 16.79
N VAL A 96 -17.34 5.49 17.16
CA VAL A 96 -16.93 6.50 16.18
C VAL A 96 -15.79 6.03 15.28
N CYS A 97 -14.84 5.23 15.79
CA CYS A 97 -13.80 4.61 14.96
C CYS A 97 -14.43 3.68 13.91
N LYS A 98 -15.42 2.86 14.34
CA LYS A 98 -16.15 1.95 13.44
C LYS A 98 -16.95 2.73 12.39
N LEU A 99 -17.65 3.79 12.79
CA LEU A 99 -18.37 4.68 11.89
C LEU A 99 -17.43 5.30 10.85
N ALA A 100 -16.30 5.87 11.29
CA ALA A 100 -15.30 6.46 10.40
C ALA A 100 -14.74 5.44 9.38
N GLY A 101 -14.43 4.22 9.84
CA GLY A 101 -13.97 3.13 8.97
C GLY A 101 -15.00 2.74 7.91
N SER A 102 -16.26 2.61 8.33
CA SER A 102 -17.37 2.26 7.43
C SER A 102 -17.63 3.34 6.38
N LEU A 103 -17.64 4.61 6.78
CA LEU A 103 -17.77 5.75 5.85
C LEU A 103 -16.63 5.82 4.84
N ALA A 104 -15.40 5.54 5.28
CA ALA A 104 -14.23 5.50 4.41
C ALA A 104 -14.13 4.19 3.59
N LYS A 105 -14.99 3.20 3.86
CA LYS A 105 -14.90 1.83 3.33
C LYS A 105 -13.53 1.18 3.62
N VAL A 106 -12.92 1.56 4.74
CA VAL A 106 -11.63 1.04 5.24
C VAL A 106 -11.94 0.14 6.43
N GLU A 107 -12.28 -1.11 6.13
CA GLU A 107 -12.54 -2.12 7.15
C GLU A 107 -11.51 -3.26 7.03
N PRO A 108 -10.91 -3.70 8.14
CA PRO A 108 -10.01 -4.83 8.12
C PRO A 108 -10.79 -6.13 7.88
N VAL A 109 -10.32 -6.93 6.94
CA VAL A 109 -10.77 -8.31 6.74
C VAL A 109 -9.80 -9.29 7.35
N LYS A 110 -10.34 -10.44 7.76
CA LYS A 110 -9.56 -11.56 8.29
C LYS A 110 -9.38 -12.59 7.19
N ILE A 111 -8.14 -12.87 6.84
CA ILE A 111 -7.80 -13.87 5.82
C ILE A 111 -7.22 -15.08 6.53
N ASP A 112 -7.75 -16.26 6.23
CA ASP A 112 -7.29 -17.51 6.83
C ASP A 112 -5.85 -17.81 6.41
N MET A 113 -5.07 -18.32 7.35
CA MET A 113 -3.68 -18.70 7.09
C MET A 113 -3.30 -19.99 7.81
N CYS A 114 -2.18 -20.58 7.38
CA CYS A 114 -1.57 -21.69 8.09
C CYS A 114 -1.13 -21.23 9.49
N PRO A 115 -1.43 -21.99 10.57
CA PRO A 115 -0.97 -21.66 11.93
C PRO A 115 0.55 -21.62 12.11
N ARG A 116 1.31 -22.14 11.13
CA ARG A 116 2.77 -22.05 11.05
C ARG A 116 3.27 -20.97 10.07
N SER A 117 2.41 -20.01 9.73
CA SER A 117 2.69 -18.94 8.76
C SER A 117 3.17 -19.40 7.39
N CYS A 118 3.00 -20.67 7.00
CA CYS A 118 3.57 -21.14 5.73
C CYS A 118 2.91 -20.50 4.50
N ILE A 119 1.58 -20.39 4.52
CA ILE A 119 0.78 -19.81 3.43
C ILE A 119 -0.44 -19.07 4.01
N ALA A 120 -0.98 -18.12 3.25
CA ALA A 120 -2.38 -17.71 3.38
C ALA A 120 -3.26 -18.54 2.44
N TYR A 121 -4.50 -18.80 2.84
CA TYR A 121 -5.49 -19.54 2.04
C TYR A 121 -6.22 -18.58 1.09
N THR A 122 -5.46 -18.05 0.13
CA THR A 122 -5.88 -17.14 -0.94
C THR A 122 -5.46 -17.73 -2.30
N GLY A 123 -5.87 -17.11 -3.41
CA GLY A 123 -5.45 -17.51 -4.76
C GLY A 123 -5.58 -19.01 -5.00
N ASP A 124 -4.49 -19.65 -5.40
CA ASP A 124 -4.40 -21.09 -5.68
C ASP A 124 -4.62 -21.98 -4.44
N PHE A 125 -4.50 -21.42 -3.22
CA PHE A 125 -4.69 -22.13 -1.96
C PHE A 125 -6.08 -21.93 -1.34
N LYS A 126 -6.95 -21.11 -1.94
CA LYS A 126 -8.20 -20.64 -1.29
C LYS A 126 -9.12 -21.77 -0.80
N ASP A 127 -9.19 -22.87 -1.56
CA ASP A 127 -10.11 -23.99 -1.31
C ASP A 127 -9.48 -25.12 -0.48
N LEU A 128 -8.20 -24.99 -0.13
CA LEU A 128 -7.49 -26.01 0.63
C LEU A 128 -7.92 -26.02 2.10
N LYS A 129 -7.97 -27.23 2.66
CA LYS A 129 -8.31 -27.50 4.08
C LYS A 129 -7.09 -27.84 4.93
N SER A 130 -5.94 -28.05 4.30
CA SER A 130 -4.66 -28.36 4.94
C SER A 130 -3.53 -27.70 4.17
N CYS A 131 -2.47 -27.33 4.89
CA CYS A 131 -1.32 -26.66 4.32
C CYS A 131 -0.52 -27.62 3.41
N PRO A 132 -0.39 -27.32 2.09
CA PRO A 132 0.40 -28.12 1.16
C PRO A 132 1.90 -27.78 1.23
N HIS A 133 2.28 -26.74 1.97
CA HIS A 133 3.64 -26.22 1.95
C HIS A 133 4.64 -27.23 2.54
N THR A 134 5.82 -27.29 1.93
CA THR A 134 6.94 -28.10 2.41
C THR A 134 8.01 -27.17 2.99
N ILE A 135 8.09 -27.13 4.31
CA ILE A 135 8.99 -26.26 5.06
C ILE A 135 10.42 -26.64 4.71
N LYS A 136 11.21 -25.65 4.24
CA LYS A 136 12.60 -25.81 3.80
C LYS A 136 12.79 -26.94 2.78
N GLY A 137 11.75 -27.26 1.99
CA GLY A 137 11.77 -28.32 0.98
C GLY A 137 11.91 -29.74 1.51
N ARG A 138 11.79 -29.96 2.84
CA ARG A 138 12.01 -31.29 3.45
C ARG A 138 10.85 -31.77 4.32
N ILE A 139 10.17 -30.85 5.02
CA ILE A 139 9.17 -31.22 6.03
C ILE A 139 7.79 -30.80 5.54
N ALA A 140 6.92 -31.77 5.25
CA ALA A 140 5.52 -31.47 4.94
C ALA A 140 4.86 -30.80 6.15
N CYS A 141 4.27 -29.62 5.95
CA CYS A 141 3.60 -28.90 7.02
C CYS A 141 2.33 -29.63 7.46
N GLY A 142 1.41 -29.90 6.52
CA GLY A 142 0.20 -30.70 6.76
C GLY A 142 -0.81 -30.12 7.76
N GLU A 143 -0.54 -28.93 8.32
CA GLU A 143 -1.40 -28.31 9.32
C GLU A 143 -2.81 -28.08 8.77
N LYS A 144 -3.81 -28.54 9.53
CA LYS A 144 -5.22 -28.31 9.19
C LYS A 144 -5.52 -26.82 9.28
N ARG A 145 -6.30 -26.30 8.32
CA ARG A 145 -6.82 -24.93 8.30
C ARG A 145 -7.77 -24.66 9.46
N TYR A 146 -8.65 -25.63 9.76
CA TYR A 146 -9.73 -25.47 10.71
C TYR A 146 -9.51 -26.28 11.99
N ILE A 147 -10.06 -25.79 13.10
CA ILE A 147 -10.14 -26.51 14.37
C ILE A 147 -11.10 -27.69 14.20
N ALA A 148 -10.79 -28.84 14.83
CA ALA A 148 -11.69 -29.97 14.85
C ALA A 148 -12.99 -29.60 15.60
N GLY A 149 -14.14 -29.80 14.96
CA GLY A 149 -15.44 -29.48 15.53
C GLY A 149 -16.55 -29.46 14.48
N SER A 150 -17.77 -29.16 14.91
CA SER A 150 -18.97 -29.15 14.05
C SER A 150 -19.04 -27.97 13.09
N LYS A 151 -18.34 -26.86 13.38
CA LYS A 151 -18.29 -25.66 12.53
C LYS A 151 -16.85 -25.36 12.10
N PRO A 152 -16.61 -25.00 10.82
CA PRO A 152 -15.28 -24.66 10.34
C PRO A 152 -14.81 -23.35 10.96
N LYS A 153 -13.95 -23.43 11.98
CA LYS A 153 -13.31 -22.27 12.60
C LYS A 153 -11.83 -22.25 12.22
N PRO A 154 -11.33 -21.24 11.49
CA PRO A 154 -9.92 -21.14 11.12
C PRO A 154 -9.01 -21.16 12.36
N ARG A 155 -7.87 -21.84 12.26
CA ARG A 155 -6.88 -21.94 13.36
C ARG A 155 -6.01 -20.70 13.47
N ALA A 156 -5.78 -19.99 12.37
CA ALA A 156 -5.04 -18.73 12.33
C ALA A 156 -5.59 -17.84 11.20
N GLN A 157 -5.53 -16.52 11.41
CA GLN A 157 -5.96 -15.53 10.44
C GLN A 157 -5.03 -14.31 10.50
N MET A 158 -4.73 -13.73 9.34
CA MET A 158 -4.08 -12.43 9.22
C MET A 158 -5.11 -11.31 9.10
N LEU A 159 -4.69 -10.09 9.40
CA LEU A 159 -5.47 -8.88 9.10
C LEU A 159 -5.01 -8.28 7.78
N TYR A 160 -5.97 -7.95 6.94
CA TYR A 160 -5.76 -7.26 5.68
C TYR A 160 -6.68 -6.06 5.57
N VAL A 161 -6.14 -4.92 5.13
CA VAL A 161 -6.90 -3.70 4.83
C VAL A 161 -6.75 -3.44 3.35
N TYR A 162 -7.86 -3.38 2.63
CA TYR A 162 -7.89 -3.06 1.21
C TYR A 162 -7.34 -1.65 0.97
N PHE A 163 -6.09 -1.57 0.53
CA PHE A 163 -5.43 -0.29 0.28
C PHE A 163 -6.14 0.51 -0.82
N ILE A 164 -6.83 -0.15 -1.76
CA ILE A 164 -7.63 0.50 -2.80
C ILE A 164 -8.66 1.46 -2.19
N SER A 165 -9.37 1.07 -1.12
CA SER A 165 -10.33 1.95 -0.44
C SER A 165 -9.66 3.18 0.14
N ILE A 166 -8.43 3.04 0.66
CA ILE A 166 -7.64 4.16 1.17
C ILE A 166 -7.26 5.12 0.03
N ILE A 167 -6.82 4.58 -1.12
CA ILE A 167 -6.51 5.39 -2.31
C ILE A 167 -7.75 6.14 -2.82
N GLN A 168 -8.90 5.47 -2.87
CA GLN A 168 -10.17 6.10 -3.24
C GLN A 168 -10.53 7.25 -2.29
N ALA A 169 -10.39 7.05 -0.98
CA ALA A 169 -10.61 8.09 0.02
C ALA A 169 -9.64 9.28 -0.15
N MET A 170 -8.38 9.01 -0.50
CA MET A 170 -7.40 10.06 -0.80
C MET A 170 -7.76 10.85 -2.07
N PHE A 171 -8.30 10.22 -3.11
CA PHE A 171 -8.77 10.94 -4.30
C PHE A 171 -10.07 11.72 -4.06
N ALA A 172 -10.94 11.24 -3.16
CA ALA A 172 -12.16 11.94 -2.77
C ALA A 172 -11.87 13.24 -1.99
N ASN A 173 -10.74 13.30 -1.28
CA ASN A 173 -10.30 14.52 -0.61
C ASN A 173 -9.50 15.41 -1.57
N LYS A 174 -9.93 16.67 -1.73
CA LYS A 174 -9.32 17.65 -2.65
C LYS A 174 -7.81 17.81 -2.47
N GLN A 175 -7.33 17.93 -1.22
CA GLN A 175 -5.93 18.20 -0.93
C GLN A 175 -5.05 16.99 -1.24
N SER A 176 -5.41 15.80 -0.74
CA SER A 176 -4.64 14.58 -1.05
C SER A 176 -4.72 14.20 -2.52
N SER A 177 -5.85 14.45 -3.19
CA SER A 177 -6.01 14.24 -4.64
C SER A 177 -5.03 15.08 -5.45
N GLN A 178 -4.79 16.33 -5.05
CA GLN A 178 -3.77 17.19 -5.67
C GLN A 178 -2.35 16.69 -5.40
N LEU A 179 -2.09 16.21 -4.17
CA LEU A 179 -0.79 15.65 -3.81
C LEU A 179 -0.48 14.35 -4.57
N LEU A 180 -1.47 13.48 -4.79
CA LEU A 180 -1.29 12.23 -5.54
C LEU A 180 -0.93 12.44 -7.02
N ARG A 181 -1.22 13.61 -7.58
CA ARG A 181 -0.83 14.00 -8.95
C ARG A 181 0.58 14.58 -9.03
N TYR A 182 1.31 14.65 -7.93
CA TYR A 182 2.68 15.18 -7.94
C TYR A 182 3.60 14.37 -8.85
N ARG A 183 3.54 13.02 -8.81
CA ARG A 183 4.35 12.17 -9.69
C ARG A 183 4.16 12.50 -11.17
N ASP A 184 2.92 12.53 -11.64
CA ASP A 184 2.66 12.81 -13.06
C ASP A 184 3.11 14.22 -13.44
N ARG A 185 2.72 15.25 -12.67
CA ARG A 185 3.14 16.63 -12.94
C ARG A 185 4.66 16.76 -13.06
N TYR A 186 5.40 16.17 -12.13
CA TYR A 186 6.87 16.23 -12.11
C TYR A 186 7.51 15.43 -13.25
N LEU A 187 6.93 14.27 -13.60
CA LEU A 187 7.36 13.51 -14.78
C LEU A 187 7.16 14.35 -16.06
N GLN A 188 5.98 14.94 -16.26
CA GLN A 188 5.68 15.75 -17.44
C GLN A 188 6.61 16.98 -17.55
N GLU A 189 6.94 17.63 -16.44
CA GLU A 189 7.95 18.70 -16.41
C GLU A 189 9.33 18.19 -16.81
N THR A 190 9.75 17.03 -16.28
CA THR A 190 11.03 16.39 -16.62
C THR A 190 11.12 16.06 -18.12
N LEU A 191 10.05 15.48 -18.69
CA LEU A 191 10.00 15.12 -20.10
C LEU A 191 10.09 16.35 -21.03
N LYS A 192 9.45 17.46 -20.66
CA LYS A 192 9.54 18.73 -21.40
C LYS A 192 10.97 19.28 -21.42
N LEU A 193 11.66 19.25 -20.27
CA LEU A 193 13.04 19.71 -20.16
C LEU A 193 14.00 18.86 -21.02
N LEU A 194 13.83 17.54 -21.01
CA LEU A 194 14.60 16.60 -21.83
C LEU A 194 14.39 16.84 -23.33
N ALA A 195 13.15 17.13 -23.75
CA ALA A 195 12.83 17.43 -25.14
C ALA A 195 13.50 18.73 -25.62
N VAL A 196 13.48 19.79 -24.81
CA VAL A 196 14.12 21.09 -25.14
C VAL A 196 15.65 20.96 -25.20
N GLY A 197 16.24 20.24 -24.24
CA GLY A 197 17.68 20.00 -24.19
C GLY A 197 18.21 19.17 -25.37
N SER A 198 17.37 18.29 -25.94
CA SER A 198 17.73 17.51 -27.12
C SER A 198 17.74 18.33 -28.41
N GLN A 199 17.03 19.47 -28.45
CA GLN A 199 16.98 20.35 -29.62
C GLN A 199 18.00 21.50 -29.59
N SER A 200 18.55 21.79 -28.41
CA SER A 200 19.36 22.99 -28.18
C SER A 200 20.81 22.62 -27.87
N SER A 201 21.63 22.47 -28.92
CA SER A 201 23.08 22.25 -28.86
C SER A 201 23.50 20.85 -28.41
N GLY A 202 24.57 20.29 -28.99
CA GLY A 202 25.13 18.95 -28.72
C GLY A 202 25.66 18.69 -27.31
N VAL A 203 25.19 19.44 -26.31
CA VAL A 203 25.36 19.17 -24.88
C VAL A 203 24.06 18.51 -24.42
N GLN A 204 24.10 17.20 -24.15
CA GLN A 204 22.97 16.53 -23.49
C GLN A 204 22.64 17.32 -22.22
N ALA A 205 21.46 17.94 -22.16
CA ALA A 205 20.94 18.48 -20.92
C ALA A 205 20.86 17.31 -19.94
N GLN A 206 21.84 17.21 -19.06
CA GLN A 206 21.90 16.11 -18.12
C GLN A 206 20.83 16.38 -17.08
N ALA A 207 19.64 15.81 -17.29
CA ALA A 207 18.55 15.91 -16.34
C ALA A 207 19.09 15.48 -14.97
N ARG A 208 19.04 16.41 -14.01
CA ARG A 208 19.35 16.08 -12.62
C ARG A 208 18.20 15.24 -12.09
N TYR A 209 18.39 13.94 -12.17
CA TYR A 209 17.54 12.97 -11.49
C TYR A 209 17.61 13.25 -9.99
N SER A 210 16.47 13.63 -9.41
CA SER A 210 16.35 14.03 -8.01
C SER A 210 15.61 12.99 -7.18
N ASP A 211 14.63 12.33 -7.79
CA ASP A 211 13.69 11.42 -7.13
C ASP A 211 13.05 10.47 -8.16
N PHE A 212 12.23 9.52 -7.69
CA PHE A 212 11.50 8.57 -8.54
C PHE A 212 10.77 9.22 -9.73
N PRO A 213 9.98 10.31 -9.58
CA PRO A 213 9.22 10.84 -10.71
C PRO A 213 10.06 11.44 -11.84
N SER A 214 11.29 11.90 -11.58
CA SER A 214 12.21 12.34 -12.64
C SER A 214 13.13 11.23 -13.14
N GLY A 215 13.22 10.11 -12.43
CA GLY A 215 14.17 9.04 -12.72
C GLY A 215 14.02 8.40 -14.10
N SER A 216 15.14 8.03 -14.72
CA SER A 216 15.19 7.35 -16.03
C SER A 216 14.36 6.06 -16.09
N VAL A 217 14.22 5.36 -14.95
CA VAL A 217 13.34 4.18 -14.83
C VAL A 217 11.87 4.56 -14.99
N HIS A 218 11.42 5.66 -14.37
CA HIS A 218 10.03 6.10 -14.51
C HIS A 218 9.75 6.65 -15.92
N GLU A 219 10.72 7.36 -16.51
CA GLU A 219 10.66 7.73 -17.92
C GLU A 219 10.51 6.52 -18.83
N HIS A 220 11.28 5.44 -18.60
CA HIS A 220 11.17 4.20 -19.36
C HIS A 220 9.80 3.54 -19.18
N HIS A 221 9.27 3.48 -17.95
CA HIS A 221 7.92 2.98 -17.69
C HIS A 221 6.88 3.73 -18.54
N TYR A 222 7.02 5.06 -18.63
CA TYR A 222 6.10 5.90 -19.40
C TYR A 222 6.27 5.75 -20.91
N LYS A 223 7.48 5.94 -21.44
CA LYS A 223 7.72 6.01 -22.89
C LYS A 223 7.76 4.65 -23.58
N ASN A 224 8.34 3.66 -22.93
CA ASN A 224 8.65 2.37 -23.57
C ASN A 224 7.68 1.27 -23.16
N MET A 225 7.19 1.29 -21.92
CA MET A 225 6.28 0.25 -21.41
C MET A 225 4.81 0.65 -21.46
N GLY A 226 4.49 1.92 -21.75
CA GLY A 226 3.12 2.43 -21.78
C GLY A 226 2.42 2.38 -20.41
N LEU A 227 3.19 2.43 -19.32
CA LEU A 227 2.67 2.49 -17.95
C LEU A 227 2.53 3.95 -17.50
N PHE A 228 1.75 4.20 -16.44
CA PHE A 228 1.59 5.53 -15.82
C PHE A 228 1.13 6.62 -16.80
N GLN A 229 0.24 6.26 -17.73
CA GLN A 229 -0.25 7.16 -18.78
C GLN A 229 -1.34 8.11 -18.26
N ASP A 230 -1.97 7.77 -17.14
CA ASP A 230 -2.98 8.61 -16.48
C ASP A 230 -2.38 9.28 -15.24
N GLU A 231 -2.70 10.56 -15.03
CA GLU A 231 -2.27 11.32 -13.85
C GLU A 231 -2.73 10.70 -12.52
N ARG A 232 -3.75 9.83 -12.56
CA ARG A 232 -4.32 9.10 -11.42
C ARG A 232 -3.71 7.72 -11.22
N ASP A 233 -2.88 7.23 -12.13
CA ASP A 233 -2.17 5.96 -11.91
C ASP A 233 -1.37 6.07 -10.60
N ILE A 234 -1.17 4.97 -9.87
CA ILE A 234 -0.46 4.97 -8.59
C ILE A 234 0.78 4.08 -8.65
N ALA A 235 1.89 4.58 -8.13
CA ALA A 235 3.13 3.87 -7.93
C ALA A 235 3.37 3.66 -6.43
N PHE A 236 3.67 2.42 -6.06
CA PHE A 236 4.00 2.04 -4.68
C PHE A 236 5.44 1.56 -4.59
N ALA A 237 6.12 1.93 -3.52
CA ALA A 237 7.22 1.14 -2.99
C ALA A 237 6.65 0.22 -1.90
N LEU A 238 6.94 -1.08 -2.01
CA LEU A 238 6.49 -2.10 -1.09
C LEU A 238 7.62 -2.45 -0.13
N SER A 239 7.33 -2.44 1.16
CA SER A 239 8.26 -2.88 2.21
C SER A 239 7.56 -3.87 3.11
N THR A 240 8.23 -4.97 3.45
CA THR A 240 7.68 -5.99 4.33
C THR A 240 8.77 -6.56 5.22
N ASP A 241 8.48 -6.68 6.52
CA ASP A 241 9.44 -7.18 7.51
C ASP A 241 8.71 -7.63 8.79
N GLY A 242 9.42 -8.33 9.66
CA GLY A 242 9.04 -8.59 11.03
C GLY A 242 9.11 -7.31 11.88
N ALA A 243 8.06 -7.07 12.64
CA ALA A 243 7.93 -5.97 13.58
C ALA A 243 7.48 -6.50 14.95
N GLN A 244 8.15 -6.04 16.00
CA GLN A 244 7.79 -6.35 17.37
C GLN A 244 6.97 -5.20 17.95
N LEU A 245 5.65 -5.40 18.18
CA LEU A 245 4.75 -4.31 18.58
C LEU A 245 4.91 -3.89 20.05
N THR A 246 5.40 -4.79 20.90
CA THR A 246 5.65 -4.52 22.33
C THR A 246 6.94 -5.21 22.78
N MET A 247 7.49 -4.83 23.94
CA MET A 247 8.70 -5.46 24.49
C MET A 247 8.55 -6.98 24.77
N LYS A 248 7.35 -7.57 24.63
CA LYS A 248 7.14 -9.02 24.70
C LYS A 248 7.34 -9.66 23.32
N LYS A 249 8.22 -10.67 23.22
CA LYS A 249 8.44 -11.48 22.00
C LYS A 249 7.16 -12.12 21.42
N GLN A 250 6.13 -12.31 22.25
CA GLN A 250 4.81 -12.80 21.80
C GLN A 250 4.03 -11.78 20.96
N SER A 251 4.57 -10.58 20.74
CA SER A 251 3.96 -9.51 19.92
C SER A 251 4.66 -9.29 18.58
N ASP A 252 5.50 -10.24 18.16
CA ASP A 252 6.09 -10.28 16.83
C ASP A 252 4.97 -10.44 15.80
N ASN A 253 4.99 -9.59 14.78
CA ASN A 253 4.09 -9.62 13.64
C ASN A 253 4.91 -9.39 12.38
N TRP A 254 4.47 -9.95 11.26
CA TRP A 254 5.01 -9.58 9.96
C TRP A 254 4.08 -8.56 9.32
N ILE A 255 4.61 -7.43 8.86
CA ILE A 255 3.81 -6.33 8.33
C ILE A 255 4.15 -6.05 6.87
N LEU A 256 3.17 -5.52 6.14
CA LEU A 256 3.40 -4.96 4.81
C LEU A 256 2.97 -3.50 4.76
N ILE A 257 3.93 -2.66 4.39
CA ILE A 257 3.79 -1.22 4.24
C ILE A 257 3.88 -0.86 2.77
N LEU A 258 2.93 -0.07 2.29
CA LEU A 258 2.97 0.58 0.99
C LEU A 258 3.31 2.06 1.16
N ILE A 259 4.33 2.51 0.44
CA ILE A 259 4.77 3.90 0.38
C ILE A 259 4.32 4.46 -0.96
N LEU A 260 3.56 5.55 -0.91
CA LEU A 260 3.02 6.21 -2.10
C LEU A 260 4.09 7.07 -2.77
N LEU A 261 4.69 6.56 -3.85
CA LEU A 261 5.65 7.30 -4.67
C LEU A 261 5.00 8.45 -5.45
N ASN A 262 3.67 8.50 -5.45
CA ASN A 262 2.87 9.61 -5.98
C ASN A 262 3.01 10.90 -5.18
N LEU A 263 3.28 10.82 -3.88
CA LEU A 263 3.39 11.98 -3.00
C LEU A 263 4.77 12.64 -3.11
N PRO A 264 4.89 13.95 -2.82
CA PRO A 264 6.18 14.62 -2.70
C PRO A 264 7.15 13.90 -1.74
N PRO A 265 8.46 13.89 -2.02
CA PRO A 265 9.45 13.16 -1.21
C PRO A 265 9.49 13.62 0.25
N GLU A 266 9.17 14.89 0.52
CA GLU A 266 9.09 15.47 1.86
C GLU A 266 7.93 14.86 2.68
N LEU A 267 6.91 14.33 2.01
CA LEU A 267 5.68 13.87 2.64
C LEU A 267 5.58 12.34 2.71
N ARG A 268 6.09 11.61 1.71
CA ARG A 268 5.73 10.20 1.48
C ARG A 268 6.15 9.22 2.60
N TYR A 269 7.16 9.57 3.40
CA TYR A 269 7.66 8.73 4.50
C TYR A 269 7.08 9.11 5.88
N HIS A 270 6.22 10.12 5.96
CA HIS A 270 5.52 10.40 7.21
C HIS A 270 4.58 9.26 7.58
N SER A 271 4.45 8.97 8.88
CA SER A 271 3.59 7.90 9.40
C SER A 271 2.12 8.02 8.96
N ASN A 272 1.64 9.23 8.70
CA ASN A 272 0.28 9.49 8.21
C ASN A 272 0.11 9.27 6.70
N ASN A 273 1.20 9.08 5.95
CA ASN A 273 1.22 8.97 4.49
C ASN A 273 1.71 7.60 3.98
N ILE A 274 2.00 6.67 4.89
CA ILE A 274 2.25 5.26 4.59
C ILE A 274 0.99 4.43 4.84
N ILE A 275 0.81 3.37 4.07
CA ILE A 275 -0.35 2.48 4.22
C ILE A 275 0.13 1.15 4.79
N LEU A 276 -0.28 0.83 6.02
CA LEU A 276 -0.14 -0.51 6.58
C LEU A 276 -1.31 -1.36 6.08
N THR A 277 -1.07 -2.22 5.09
CA THR A 277 -2.14 -3.02 4.46
C THR A 277 -2.27 -4.41 5.08
N MET A 278 -1.20 -4.98 5.63
CA MET A 278 -1.23 -6.33 6.18
C MET A 278 -0.55 -6.43 7.54
N ALA A 279 -1.14 -7.25 8.42
CA ALA A 279 -0.51 -7.71 9.65
C ALA A 279 -0.72 -9.23 9.80
N ILE A 280 0.37 -9.98 9.69
CA ILE A 280 0.43 -11.42 9.83
C ILE A 280 0.89 -11.72 11.25
N PRO A 281 0.11 -12.45 12.06
CA PRO A 281 0.52 -12.83 13.41
C PRO A 281 1.80 -13.65 13.38
N GLY A 282 2.76 -13.28 14.23
CA GLY A 282 3.96 -14.06 14.48
C GLY A 282 3.70 -15.26 15.41
N PRO A 283 4.77 -15.90 15.91
CA PRO A 283 6.17 -15.47 15.85
C PRO A 283 6.91 -15.89 14.57
N GLN A 284 6.28 -16.65 13.68
CA GLN A 284 6.93 -17.19 12.48
C GLN A 284 6.77 -16.24 11.31
N SER A 285 7.86 -16.03 10.56
CA SER A 285 7.82 -15.33 9.27
C SER A 285 7.03 -16.12 8.24
N PRO A 286 6.40 -15.46 7.26
CA PRO A 286 5.73 -16.14 6.17
C PRO A 286 6.73 -16.93 5.31
N GLU A 287 6.50 -18.23 5.11
CA GLU A 287 7.39 -19.06 4.27
C GLU A 287 7.17 -18.79 2.77
N ASN A 288 5.91 -18.62 2.36
CA ASN A 288 5.54 -18.21 1.00
C ASN A 288 4.84 -16.86 1.03
N ILE A 289 5.61 -15.77 1.01
CA ILE A 289 5.10 -14.39 1.06
C ILE A 289 4.11 -14.08 -0.08
N GLU A 290 4.30 -14.65 -1.27
CA GLU A 290 3.43 -14.45 -2.43
C GLU A 290 2.00 -14.95 -2.22
N SER A 291 1.79 -15.87 -1.27
CA SER A 291 0.42 -16.27 -0.90
C SER A 291 -0.27 -15.21 -0.03
N PHE A 292 0.48 -14.35 0.63
CA PHE A 292 -0.07 -13.32 1.53
C PHE A 292 -0.36 -12.00 0.81
N VAL A 293 0.41 -11.67 -0.24
CA VAL A 293 0.31 -10.45 -1.05
C VAL A 293 -0.74 -10.61 -2.14
#